data_AF-A0A945I137-F1
#
_entry.id   AF-A0A945I137-F1
#
_cell.length_a   1.000
_cell.length_b   1.000
_cell.length_c   1.000
_cell.angle_alpha   90.00
_cell.angle_beta   90.00
_cell.angle_gamma   90.00
#
_symmetry.space_group_name_H-M   'P 1'
#
loop_
_entity.id
_entity.type
_entity.pdbx_description
1 polymer ?
#
loop_
_entity_poly.entity_id
_entity_poly.type
_entity_poly.pdbx_seq_one_letter_code
_entity_poly.pdbx_strand_id
1 'polypeptide(L)'
;HNELIALGNTLNKDLTLWDGIMVQRLSKAYDDVENFENGFTAHYLNLISESNSPIPKITQGSESRKVELDAKWAIHKQYAQRLLNGQVQVFNTACQAQSVGVLFVE
;
A
#
# COMPACT_ATOMS: atom_id res chain seq x y z
N HIS A 1 -27.78 5.87 -10.29
CA HIS A 1 -26.36 5.69 -9.93
C HIS A 1 -26.11 5.06 -8.55
N ASN A 2 -27.11 4.65 -7.76
CA ASN A 2 -26.89 4.14 -6.40
C ASN A 2 -25.95 2.92 -6.34
N GLU A 3 -26.09 1.99 -7.28
CA GLU A 3 -25.21 0.82 -7.40
C GLU A 3 -23.76 1.21 -7.73
N LEU A 4 -23.58 2.20 -8.62
CA LEU A 4 -22.26 2.70 -8.99
C LEU A 4 -21.56 3.37 -7.79
N ILE A 5 -22.30 4.16 -7.01
CA ILE A 5 -21.81 4.78 -5.78
C ILE A 5 -21.40 3.70 -4.76
N ALA A 6 -22.22 2.66 -4.59
CA ALA A 6 -21.89 1.56 -3.69
C ALA A 6 -20.62 0.81 -4.11
N LEU A 7 -20.47 0.53 -5.42
CA LEU A 7 -19.28 -0.11 -5.96
C LEU A 7 -18.03 0.75 -5.79
N GLY A 8 -18.15 2.06 -6.05
CA GLY A 8 -17.07 3.02 -5.86
C GLY A 8 -16.66 3.15 -4.39
N ASN A 9 -17.61 3.16 -3.45
CA ASN A 9 -17.31 3.21 -2.02
C ASN A 9 -16.58 1.95 -1.54
N THR A 10 -16.97 0.77 -2.04
CA THR A 10 -16.26 -0.48 -1.75
C THR A 10 -14.84 -0.45 -2.29
N LEU A 11 -14.64 -0.07 -3.55
CA LEU A 11 -13.32 0.05 -4.15
C LEU A 11 -12.44 1.07 -3.40
N ASN A 12 -12.99 2.23 -3.05
CA ASN A 12 -12.28 3.26 -2.28
C ASN A 12 -11.82 2.73 -0.92
N LYS A 13 -12.67 1.97 -0.22
CA LYS A 13 -12.33 1.36 1.06
C LYS A 13 -11.18 0.35 0.90
N ASP A 14 -11.21 -0.49 -0.12
CA ASP A 14 -10.18 -1.50 -0.35
C ASP A 14 -8.84 -0.88 -0.76
N LEU A 15 -8.86 0.17 -1.59
CA LEU A 15 -7.67 0.96 -1.95
C LEU A 15 -7.09 1.66 -0.71
N THR A 16 -7.94 2.26 0.12
CA THR A 16 -7.52 2.94 1.35
C THR A 16 -6.90 1.96 2.34
N LEU A 17 -7.45 0.75 2.47
CA LEU A 17 -6.89 -0.28 3.33
C LEU A 17 -5.51 -0.72 2.85
N TRP A 18 -5.36 -0.99 1.54
CA TRP A 18 -4.07 -1.36 0.98
C TRP A 18 -3.02 -0.25 1.14
N ASP A 19 -3.39 1.00 0.87
CA ASP A 19 -2.50 2.15 1.06
C ASP A 19 -2.07 2.30 2.52
N GLY A 20 -2.98 2.14 3.47
CA GLY A 20 -2.68 2.19 4.90
C GLY A 20 -1.76 1.08 5.41
N ILE A 21 -1.78 -0.10 4.78
CA ILE A 21 -0.80 -1.16 5.05
C ILE A 21 0.59 -0.76 4.55
N MET A 22 0.65 -0.12 3.38
CA MET A 22 1.91 0.19 2.72
C MET A 22 2.61 1.41 3.33
N VAL A 23 1.84 2.46 3.63
CA VAL A 23 2.36 3.77 4.05
C VAL A 23 1.54 4.30 5.22
N GLN A 24 2.23 4.65 6.30
CA GLN A 24 1.61 5.43 7.38
C GLN A 24 1.60 6.89 6.94
N ARG A 25 0.40 7.47 6.76
CA ARG A 25 0.20 8.86 6.31
C ARG A 25 -0.19 9.82 7.44
N LEU A 26 -0.50 9.32 8.64
CA LEU A 26 -0.97 10.18 9.72
C LEU A 26 0.25 10.84 10.39
N SER A 27 0.56 12.07 10.00
CA SER A 27 1.41 12.94 10.81
C SER A 27 0.56 13.58 11.91
N LYS A 28 0.57 13.03 13.14
CA LYS A 28 0.17 13.84 14.30
C LYS A 28 1.43 14.43 14.92
N ALA A 29 1.52 15.76 14.87
CA ALA A 29 2.32 16.52 15.82
C ALA A 29 1.33 16.97 16.90
N TYR A 30 1.46 16.50 18.15
CA TYR A 30 1.10 17.15 19.42
C TYR A 30 1.10 16.08 20.53
N ASP A 31 1.96 16.31 21.53
CA ASP A 31 2.21 15.75 22.89
C ASP A 31 1.49 14.51 23.47
N ASP A 32 0.66 13.77 22.74
CA ASP A 32 -0.01 12.56 23.23
C ASP A 32 0.61 11.29 22.62
N VAL A 33 0.80 10.30 23.50
CA VAL A 33 1.64 9.11 23.35
C VAL A 33 1.04 8.00 22.47
N GLU A 34 0.33 8.36 21.40
CA GLU A 34 -0.18 7.40 20.40
C GLU A 34 0.72 7.36 19.18
N ASN A 35 1.73 6.48 19.24
CA ASN A 35 2.58 6.19 18.10
C ASN A 35 1.79 5.30 17.11
N PHE A 36 1.39 5.85 15.97
CA PHE A 36 0.76 5.05 14.92
C PHE A 36 1.73 3.96 14.45
N GLU A 37 1.22 2.75 14.19
CA GLU A 37 2.04 1.68 13.63
C GLU A 37 2.60 2.11 12.27
N ASN A 38 3.91 1.94 12.09
CA ASN A 38 4.59 2.27 10.84
C ASN A 38 4.07 1.37 9.70
N GLY A 39 3.88 1.98 8.52
CA GLY A 39 3.51 1.24 7.32
C GLY A 39 4.65 0.32 6.85
N PHE A 40 4.31 -0.68 6.04
CA PHE A 40 5.24 -1.71 5.59
C PHE A 40 6.52 -1.15 4.97
N THR A 41 6.43 -0.07 4.19
CA THR A 41 7.59 0.58 3.54
C THR A 41 8.62 1.11 4.53
N ALA A 42 8.21 1.50 5.75
CA ALA A 42 9.13 1.96 6.79
C ALA A 42 10.11 0.86 7.21
N HIS A 43 9.73 -0.42 7.14
CA HIS A 43 10.65 -1.52 7.45
C HIS A 43 11.79 -1.63 6.43
N TYR A 44 11.53 -1.34 5.16
CA TYR A 44 12.59 -1.25 4.15
C TYR A 44 13.50 -0.05 4.39
N LEU A 45 12.92 1.12 4.72
CA LEU A 45 13.71 2.31 5.02
C LEU A 45 14.61 2.09 6.25
N ASN A 46 14.12 1.41 7.28
CA ASN A 46 14.90 1.05 8.45
C ASN A 46 16.04 0.10 8.08
N LEU A 47 15.77 -0.96 7.30
CA LEU A 47 16.80 -1.88 6.83
C LEU A 47 17.91 -1.18 6.02
N ILE A 48 17.53 -0.25 5.13
CA ILE A 48 18.48 0.55 4.36
C ILE A 48 19.30 1.45 5.30
N SER A 49 18.63 2.12 6.24
CA SER A 49 19.27 3.02 7.20
C SER A 49 20.27 2.29 8.09
N GLU A 50 19.93 1.10 8.58
CA GLU A 50 20.82 0.24 9.38
C GLU A 50 22.06 -0.19 8.59
N SER A 51 21.92 -0.38 7.28
CA SER A 51 23.01 -0.79 6.40
C SER A 51 23.84 0.40 5.89
N ASN A 52 23.33 1.63 6.04
CA ASN A 52 23.94 2.86 5.56
C ASN A 52 24.70 3.57 6.69
N SER A 53 26.02 3.36 6.73
CA SER A 53 26.92 4.04 7.66
C SER A 53 28.17 4.54 6.92
N PRO A 54 29.04 5.38 7.54
CA PRO A 54 30.33 5.75 6.96
C PRO A 54 31.20 4.55 6.54
N ILE A 55 30.95 3.38 7.14
CA ILE A 55 31.49 2.09 6.72
C ILE A 55 30.28 1.18 6.44
N PRO A 56 29.72 1.18 5.22
CA PRO A 56 28.56 0.35 4.89
C PRO A 56 28.89 -1.13 5.11
N LYS A 57 28.01 -1.84 5.80
CA LYS A 57 28.19 -3.28 6.03
C LYS A 57 26.86 -4.00 5.87
N ILE A 58 26.81 -4.89 4.88
CA ILE A 58 25.73 -5.86 4.77
C ILE A 58 26.07 -7.01 5.73
N THR A 59 25.16 -7.26 6.67
CA THR A 59 25.28 -8.36 7.63
C THR A 59 24.36 -9.51 7.22
N GLN A 60 24.64 -10.72 7.72
CA GLN A 60 23.73 -11.85 7.53
C GLN A 60 22.31 -11.53 8.05
N GLY A 61 22.19 -10.73 9.11
CA GLY A 61 20.91 -10.27 9.63
C GLY A 61 20.17 -9.36 8.65
N SER A 62 20.88 -8.41 8.03
CA SER A 62 20.33 -7.52 7.00
C SER A 62 19.86 -8.31 5.77
N GLU A 63 20.62 -9.31 5.34
CA GLU A 63 20.23 -10.20 4.22
C GLU A 63 18.98 -11.02 4.55
N SER A 64 18.96 -11.69 5.72
CA SER A 64 17.79 -12.46 6.16
C SER A 64 16.56 -11.57 6.28
N ARG A 65 16.72 -10.36 6.84
CA ARG A 65 15.62 -9.41 6.96
C ARG A 65 15.11 -8.96 5.60
N LYS A 66 15.99 -8.74 4.62
CA LYS A 66 15.59 -8.45 3.25
C LYS A 66 14.73 -9.57 2.66
N VAL A 67 15.13 -10.83 2.83
CA VAL A 67 14.38 -11.99 2.32
C VAL A 67 12.97 -12.05 2.92
N GLU A 68 12.84 -11.84 4.23
CA GLU A 68 11.54 -11.76 4.90
C GLU A 68 10.66 -10.63 4.34
N LEU A 69 11.23 -9.44 4.16
CA LEU A 69 10.52 -8.29 3.62
C LEU A 69 10.15 -8.49 2.15
N ASP A 70 10.99 -9.13 1.34
CA ASP A 70 10.69 -9.43 -0.06
C ASP A 70 9.51 -10.42 -0.18
N ALA A 71 9.45 -11.42 0.71
CA ALA A 71 8.33 -12.36 0.78
C ALA A 71 7.02 -11.66 1.14
N LYS A 72 7.04 -10.77 2.14
CA LYS A 72 5.85 -9.96 2.50
C LYS A 72 5.45 -9.01 1.38
N TRP A 73 6.43 -8.38 0.73
CA TRP A 73 6.19 -7.50 -0.40
C TRP A 73 5.48 -8.23 -1.54
N ALA A 74 5.86 -9.48 -1.85
CA ALA A 74 5.19 -10.26 -2.88
C ALA A 74 3.69 -10.42 -2.60
N ILE A 75 3.30 -10.60 -1.33
CA ILE A 75 1.89 -10.69 -0.91
C ILE A 75 1.18 -9.34 -1.11
N HIS A 76 1.77 -8.24 -0.63
CA HIS A 76 1.17 -6.91 -0.79
C HIS A 76 1.07 -6.48 -2.25
N LYS A 77 2.06 -6.82 -3.07
CA LYS A 77 2.05 -6.62 -4.52
C LYS A 77 0.93 -7.41 -5.17
N GLN A 78 0.75 -8.68 -4.78
CA GLN A 78 -0.36 -9.48 -5.30
C GLN A 78 -1.72 -8.89 -4.92
N TYR A 79 -1.86 -8.34 -3.71
CA TYR A 79 -3.08 -7.64 -3.31
C TYR A 79 -3.34 -6.44 -4.22
N ALA A 80 -2.36 -5.55 -4.43
CA ALA A 80 -2.50 -4.44 -5.38
C ALA A 80 -2.89 -4.91 -6.79
N GLN A 81 -2.24 -5.95 -7.30
CA GLN A 81 -2.56 -6.50 -8.62
C GLN A 81 -4.01 -7.00 -8.72
N ARG A 82 -4.58 -7.57 -7.65
CA ARG A 82 -6.00 -7.96 -7.61
C ARG A 82 -6.94 -6.74 -7.61
N LEU A 83 -6.57 -5.66 -6.93
CA LEU A 83 -7.33 -4.40 -6.97
C LEU A 83 -7.34 -3.85 -8.41
N LEU A 84 -6.16 -3.70 -9.02
CA LEU A 84 -5.98 -3.08 -10.34
C LEU A 84 -6.59 -3.91 -11.48
N ASN A 85 -6.35 -5.22 -11.48
CA ASN A 85 -6.81 -6.11 -12.56
C ASN A 85 -8.21 -6.67 -12.32
N GLY A 86 -8.78 -6.44 -11.14
CA GLY A 86 -10.10 -6.92 -10.75
C GLY A 86 -11.05 -5.76 -10.48
N GLN A 87 -11.06 -5.27 -9.25
CA GLN A 87 -12.09 -4.35 -8.78
C GLN A 87 -12.10 -3.01 -9.52
N VAL A 88 -10.93 -2.48 -9.92
CA VAL A 88 -10.85 -1.28 -10.75
C VAL A 88 -11.46 -1.52 -12.14
N GLN A 89 -11.21 -2.67 -12.76
CA GLN A 89 -11.80 -3.02 -14.06
C GLN A 89 -13.32 -3.17 -13.97
N VAL A 90 -13.82 -3.81 -12.91
CA VAL A 90 -15.26 -3.95 -12.63
C VAL A 90 -15.90 -2.57 -12.45
N PHE A 91 -15.29 -1.68 -11.67
CA PHE A 91 -15.79 -0.32 -11.48
C PHE A 91 -15.77 0.49 -12.78
N ASN A 92 -14.68 0.45 -13.54
CA ASN A 92 -14.56 1.15 -14.81
C ASN A 92 -15.59 0.68 -15.84
N THR A 93 -15.86 -0.62 -15.90
CA THR A 93 -16.90 -1.20 -16.78
C THR A 93 -18.29 -0.66 -16.38
N ALA A 94 -18.59 -0.59 -15.08
CA ALA A 94 -19.84 -0.05 -14.58
C ALA A 94 -19.99 1.46 -14.86
N CYS A 95 -18.91 2.23 -14.76
CA CYS A 95 -18.88 3.64 -15.16
C CYS A 95 -19.21 3.80 -16.65
N GLN A 96 -18.52 3.07 -17.53
CA GLN A 96 -18.72 3.14 -18.98
C GLN A 96 -20.15 2.79 -19.39
N ALA A 97 -20.74 1.76 -18.79
CA ALA A 97 -22.14 1.37 -19.04
C ALA A 97 -23.14 2.50 -18.71
N GLN A 98 -22.77 3.43 -17.83
CA GLN A 98 -23.57 4.58 -17.43
C GLN A 98 -23.05 5.91 -18.03
N SER A 99 -22.12 5.86 -18.99
CA SER A 99 -21.48 7.04 -19.59
C SER A 99 -20.79 7.97 -18.57
N VAL A 100 -20.29 7.39 -17.48
CA VAL A 100 -19.49 8.07 -16.44
C VAL A 100 -18.00 7.85 -16.74
N GLY A 101 -17.16 8.84 -16.40
CA GLY A 101 -15.71 8.72 -16.52
C GLY A 101 -15.12 7.55 -15.72
N VAL A 102 -14.00 7.02 -16.20
CA VAL A 102 -13.30 5.87 -15.59
C VAL A 102 -12.09 6.33 -14.80
N LEU A 103 -11.59 5.45 -13.92
CA LEU A 103 -10.31 5.63 -13.26
C LEU A 103 -9.18 5.26 -14.23
N PHE A 104 -8.19 6.14 -14.36
CA PHE A 104 -6.97 5.86 -15.09
C PHE A 104 -5.97 5.15 -14.18
N VAL A 105 -5.36 4.08 -14.70
CA VAL A 105 -4.27 3.36 -14.05
C VAL A 105 -3.08 3.42 -15.00
N GLU A 106 -1.98 4.00 -14.55
CA GLU A 106 -0.69 4.02 -15.26
C GLU A 106 0.22 2.87 -14.80
#